data_AF-A0A9X2D043-F1
#
_entry.id   AF-A0A9X2D043-F1
#
_cell.length_a   1.000
_cell.length_b   1.000
_cell.length_c   1.000
_cell.angle_alpha   90.00
_cell.angle_beta   90.00
_cell.angle_gamma   90.00
#
_symmetry.space_group_name_H-M   'P 1'
#
loop_
_entity.id
_entity.type
_entity.pdbx_description
1 polymer ?
#
loop_
_entity_poly.entity_id
_entity_poly.type
_entity_poly.pdbx_seq_one_letter_code
_entity_poly.pdbx_strand_id
1 'polypeptide(L)'
;MSGLSIIKLLAEYAPYQLHRFAMDLNKQGTYTAVRSWESTEPGSLQGVLNAYAYVIPIIIEKKHINFEDIINIHIACASNVSMLNTVPGKLRNGYSVAFGIVPETCSEDGLKELVEEHKKYPYQIPSLSDIKGSGDQVMHLNQLLRGVHQGFYINSYDGKLTDDEIEEFSELHSKQIETTCYMELKEKFQKNLINEIKRILENLYTELESTNSDQEKLTVIVKWIQRLERLHPFQDCNCRVFCMVLLNTLLMQCGFPPTLIDNPNKFDGYSIKELVSAVQMGFEQTNFLIKYVLKEKSNPTFFTPFQRPPKESSSGPCIDDLMDDEDYLPLNNHWCDIHPIQRDELTNFANKLVLVLQSDIKNNEENRLDVKQIEIYQ
;
A
#
# COMPACT_ATOMS: atom_id res chain seq x y z
N MET A 1 -0.32 16.77 13.87
CA MET A 1 -0.79 15.59 14.62
C MET A 1 0.11 14.42 14.24
N SER A 2 0.62 13.62 15.18
CA SER A 2 1.42 12.44 14.80
C SER A 2 0.55 11.44 14.05
N GLY A 3 1.13 10.62 13.17
CA GLY A 3 0.36 9.65 12.41
C GLY A 3 -0.41 8.64 13.26
N LEU A 4 0.15 8.21 14.40
CA LEU A 4 -0.55 7.34 15.34
C LEU A 4 -1.78 8.04 15.97
N SER A 5 -1.69 9.33 16.28
CA SER A 5 -2.83 10.10 16.78
C SER A 5 -3.97 10.21 15.77
N ILE A 6 -3.66 10.27 14.47
CA ILE A 6 -4.64 10.27 13.38
C ILE A 6 -5.43 8.95 13.38
N ILE A 7 -4.75 7.81 13.44
CA ILE A 7 -5.40 6.50 13.45
C ILE A 7 -6.22 6.29 14.73
N LYS A 8 -5.74 6.75 15.90
CA LYS A 8 -6.51 6.74 17.15
C LYS A 8 -7.79 7.56 17.05
N LEU A 9 -7.71 8.77 16.49
CA LEU A 9 -8.86 9.66 16.31
C LEU A 9 -9.93 8.99 15.43
N LEU A 10 -9.52 8.39 14.31
CA LEU A 10 -10.44 7.64 13.45
C LEU A 10 -11.04 6.44 14.18
N ALA A 11 -10.25 5.66 14.92
CA ALA A 11 -10.75 4.52 15.68
C ALA A 11 -11.77 4.92 16.77
N GLU A 12 -11.61 6.10 17.37
CA GLU A 12 -12.52 6.61 18.41
C GLU A 12 -13.82 7.18 17.83
N TYR A 13 -13.73 7.95 16.74
CA TYR A 13 -14.88 8.74 16.24
C TYR A 13 -15.50 8.24 14.94
N ALA A 14 -14.75 7.53 14.10
CA ALA A 14 -15.24 7.07 12.80
C ALA A 14 -14.52 5.77 12.37
N PRO A 15 -14.65 4.66 13.13
CA PRO A 15 -13.91 3.42 12.84
C PRO A 15 -14.24 2.86 11.44
N TYR A 16 -15.46 3.09 10.93
CA TYR A 16 -15.86 2.75 9.56
C TYR A 16 -15.01 3.43 8.48
N GLN A 17 -14.33 4.55 8.77
CA GLN A 17 -13.46 5.24 7.81
C GLN A 17 -12.05 4.62 7.73
N LEU A 18 -11.67 3.71 8.63
CA LEU A 18 -10.33 3.10 8.61
C LEU A 18 -10.07 2.24 7.37
N HIS A 19 -11.12 1.71 6.73
CA HIS A 19 -11.03 0.95 5.49
C HIS A 19 -10.34 1.73 4.35
N ARG A 20 -10.32 3.06 4.41
CA ARG A 20 -9.69 3.90 3.37
C ARG A 20 -8.19 3.66 3.24
N PHE A 21 -7.53 3.19 4.31
CA PHE A 21 -6.11 2.80 4.28
C PHE A 21 -5.88 1.37 3.78
N ALA A 22 -6.96 0.65 3.44
CA ALA A 22 -6.94 -0.70 2.90
C ALA A 22 -7.42 -0.77 1.43
N MET A 23 -7.72 0.39 0.82
CA MET A 23 -8.27 0.49 -0.52
C MET A 23 -7.62 1.65 -1.28
N ASP A 24 -7.34 1.44 -2.56
CA ASP A 24 -6.80 2.48 -3.46
C ASP A 24 -7.68 3.72 -3.42
N LEU A 25 -7.09 4.91 -3.17
CA LEU A 25 -7.87 6.14 -3.06
C LEU A 25 -8.63 6.45 -4.36
N ASN A 26 -8.09 6.11 -5.53
CA ASN A 26 -8.77 6.34 -6.81
C ASN A 26 -9.98 5.41 -7.06
N LYS A 27 -10.16 4.36 -6.25
CA LYS A 27 -11.29 3.44 -6.33
C LYS A 27 -12.41 3.77 -5.35
N GLN A 28 -12.25 4.78 -4.48
CA GLN A 28 -13.20 5.07 -3.41
C GLN A 28 -14.32 6.06 -3.81
N GLY A 29 -14.34 6.51 -5.07
CA GLY A 29 -15.20 7.60 -5.54
C GLY A 29 -16.68 7.26 -5.72
N THR A 30 -17.11 6.01 -5.50
CA THR A 30 -18.49 5.57 -5.76
C THR A 30 -19.10 4.91 -4.53
N TYR A 31 -20.43 5.05 -4.35
CA TYR A 31 -21.14 4.44 -3.21
C TYR A 31 -21.08 2.90 -3.19
N THR A 32 -20.74 2.28 -4.33
CA THR A 32 -20.55 0.83 -4.43
C THR A 32 -19.09 0.41 -4.24
N ALA A 33 -18.13 1.34 -4.15
CA ALA A 33 -16.70 1.07 -4.17
C ALA A 33 -16.28 -0.05 -3.21
N VAL A 34 -16.68 0.06 -1.94
CA VAL A 34 -16.36 -0.95 -0.89
C VAL A 34 -16.91 -2.32 -1.27
N ARG A 35 -18.17 -2.40 -1.72
CA ARG A 35 -18.79 -3.66 -2.14
C ARG A 35 -18.10 -4.25 -3.37
N SER A 36 -17.78 -3.41 -4.36
CA SER A 36 -17.07 -3.83 -5.55
C SER A 36 -15.69 -4.39 -5.21
N TRP A 37 -14.95 -3.71 -4.32
CA TRP A 37 -13.64 -4.16 -3.85
C TRP A 37 -13.71 -5.49 -3.11
N GLU A 38 -14.58 -5.59 -2.11
CA GLU A 38 -14.78 -6.84 -1.35
C GLU A 38 -15.35 -7.97 -2.20
N SER A 39 -16.07 -7.69 -3.29
CA SER A 39 -16.53 -8.74 -4.21
C SER A 39 -15.40 -9.37 -5.02
N THR A 40 -14.31 -8.64 -5.25
CA THR A 40 -13.13 -9.15 -5.97
C THR A 40 -12.29 -10.06 -5.07
N GLU A 41 -12.10 -9.67 -3.81
CA GLU A 41 -11.34 -10.45 -2.83
C GLU A 41 -11.97 -10.31 -1.43
N PRO A 42 -13.00 -11.13 -1.13
CA PRO A 42 -13.72 -11.04 0.14
C PRO A 42 -12.79 -11.24 1.33
N GLY A 43 -12.83 -10.31 2.28
CA GLY A 43 -11.99 -10.26 3.47
C GLY A 43 -10.70 -9.47 3.31
N SER A 44 -10.40 -8.91 2.13
CA SER A 44 -9.16 -8.16 1.88
C SER A 44 -9.05 -6.88 2.73
N LEU A 45 -10.14 -6.12 2.88
CA LEU A 45 -10.16 -4.92 3.73
C LEU A 45 -9.89 -5.29 5.19
N GLN A 46 -10.57 -6.33 5.69
CA GLN A 46 -10.36 -6.81 7.06
C GLN A 46 -8.94 -7.34 7.27
N GLY A 47 -8.36 -8.02 6.27
CA GLY A 47 -6.99 -8.52 6.31
C GLY A 47 -5.98 -7.39 6.52
N VAL A 48 -6.08 -6.31 5.74
CA VAL A 48 -5.20 -5.14 5.90
C VAL A 48 -5.40 -4.47 7.26
N LEU A 49 -6.64 -4.31 7.73
CA LEU A 49 -6.91 -3.73 9.05
C LEU A 49 -6.40 -4.61 10.21
N ASN A 50 -6.43 -5.93 10.04
CA ASN A 50 -5.81 -6.87 10.98
C ASN A 50 -4.29 -6.75 11.00
N ALA A 51 -3.67 -6.47 9.85
CA ALA A 51 -2.23 -6.21 9.76
C ALA A 51 -1.86 -4.88 10.44
N TYR A 52 -2.69 -3.84 10.30
CA TYR A 52 -2.55 -2.63 11.12
C TYR A 52 -2.60 -2.96 12.61
N ALA A 53 -3.56 -3.77 13.06
CA ALA A 53 -3.66 -4.17 14.46
C ALA A 53 -2.40 -4.89 14.97
N TYR A 54 -1.68 -5.61 14.10
CA TYR A 54 -0.40 -6.25 14.42
C TYR A 54 0.74 -5.24 14.58
N VAL A 55 0.84 -4.22 13.71
CA VAL A 55 1.95 -3.26 13.72
C VAL A 55 1.79 -2.12 14.72
N ILE A 56 0.57 -1.82 15.21
CA ILE A 56 0.36 -0.73 16.17
C ILE A 56 1.27 -0.86 17.43
N PRO A 57 1.36 -2.02 18.10
CA PRO A 57 2.30 -2.20 19.22
C PRO A 57 3.76 -1.93 18.84
N ILE A 58 4.18 -2.36 17.64
CA ILE A 58 5.55 -2.12 17.13
C ILE A 58 5.82 -0.62 16.96
N ILE A 59 4.82 0.14 16.48
CA ILE A 59 4.89 1.60 16.33
C ILE A 59 4.99 2.27 17.70
N ILE A 60 4.14 1.88 18.65
CA ILE A 60 4.11 2.43 20.02
C ILE A 60 5.46 2.20 20.72
N GLU A 61 6.00 0.99 20.59
CA GLU A 61 7.28 0.59 21.19
C GLU A 61 8.50 1.09 20.41
N LYS A 62 8.28 1.76 19.26
CA LYS A 62 9.33 2.25 18.34
C LYS A 62 10.34 1.16 17.95
N LYS A 63 9.86 -0.07 17.80
CA LYS A 63 10.68 -1.21 17.41
C LYS A 63 10.93 -1.22 15.90
N HIS A 64 12.15 -1.59 15.50
CA HIS A 64 12.43 -1.85 14.10
C HIS A 64 11.67 -3.10 13.64
N ILE A 65 10.98 -2.98 12.51
CA ILE A 65 10.38 -4.10 11.77
C ILE A 65 11.51 -5.05 11.32
N ASN A 66 11.38 -6.33 11.65
CA ASN A 66 12.28 -7.39 11.21
C ASN A 66 11.62 -8.29 10.16
N PHE A 67 12.32 -9.35 9.75
CA PHE A 67 11.81 -10.29 8.75
C PHE A 67 10.55 -11.03 9.23
N GLU A 68 10.51 -11.47 10.48
CA GLU A 68 9.37 -12.17 11.07
C GLU A 68 8.12 -11.28 11.10
N ASP A 69 8.29 -9.97 11.32
CA ASP A 69 7.21 -9.00 11.21
C ASP A 69 6.63 -8.91 9.79
N ILE A 70 7.47 -8.94 8.75
CA ILE A 70 7.01 -8.99 7.34
C ILE A 70 6.16 -10.24 7.09
N ILE A 71 6.58 -11.39 7.60
CA ILE A 71 5.80 -12.64 7.51
C ILE A 71 4.46 -12.49 8.22
N ASN A 72 4.43 -11.94 9.43
CA ASN A 72 3.20 -11.78 10.20
C ASN A 72 2.23 -10.74 9.59
N ILE A 73 2.75 -9.67 8.99
CA ILE A 73 1.95 -8.70 8.22
C ILE A 73 1.31 -9.43 7.04
N HIS A 74 2.07 -10.22 6.29
CA HIS A 74 1.51 -11.01 5.18
C HIS A 74 0.46 -12.01 5.65
N ILE A 75 0.70 -12.72 6.76
CA ILE A 75 -0.29 -13.63 7.34
C ILE A 75 -1.58 -12.87 7.62
N ALA A 76 -1.50 -11.72 8.31
CA ALA A 76 -2.68 -10.93 8.63
C ALA A 76 -3.43 -10.44 7.38
N CYS A 77 -2.71 -9.99 6.34
CA CYS A 77 -3.30 -9.56 5.07
C CYS A 77 -3.99 -10.68 4.31
N ALA A 78 -3.47 -11.91 4.37
CA ALA A 78 -3.92 -13.03 3.52
C ALA A 78 -4.90 -13.99 4.21
N SER A 79 -4.84 -14.16 5.53
CA SER A 79 -5.56 -15.24 6.23
C SER A 79 -7.08 -15.23 6.12
N ASN A 80 -7.69 -14.06 5.86
CA ASN A 80 -9.14 -13.91 5.76
C ASN A 80 -9.64 -13.79 4.32
N VAL A 81 -8.76 -13.94 3.32
CA VAL A 81 -9.12 -13.72 1.92
C VAL A 81 -9.42 -15.05 1.23
N SER A 82 -10.67 -15.23 0.82
CA SER A 82 -11.20 -16.53 0.39
C SER A 82 -10.71 -17.02 -0.98
N MET A 83 -10.14 -16.13 -1.81
CA MET A 83 -9.78 -16.43 -3.20
C MET A 83 -8.29 -16.27 -3.52
N LEU A 84 -7.43 -16.14 -2.49
CA LEU A 84 -6.00 -16.03 -2.73
C LEU A 84 -5.39 -17.39 -3.09
N ASN A 85 -4.64 -17.42 -4.19
CA ASN A 85 -3.82 -18.56 -4.58
C ASN A 85 -2.45 -18.53 -3.88
N THR A 86 -2.42 -18.23 -2.58
CA THR A 86 -1.19 -18.19 -1.78
C THR A 86 -1.38 -18.82 -0.41
N VAL A 87 -0.29 -19.29 0.17
CA VAL A 87 -0.26 -19.74 1.57
C VAL A 87 0.17 -18.56 2.44
N PRO A 88 -0.67 -18.09 3.39
CA PRO A 88 -0.32 -16.97 4.26
C PRO A 88 1.04 -17.16 4.95
N GLY A 89 1.94 -16.20 4.78
CA GLY A 89 3.26 -16.15 5.40
C GLY A 89 4.32 -16.95 4.67
N LYS A 90 3.99 -17.60 3.54
CA LYS A 90 4.94 -18.41 2.79
C LYS A 90 5.62 -17.59 1.70
N LEU A 91 6.93 -17.47 1.79
CA LEU A 91 7.75 -16.95 0.69
C LEU A 91 7.67 -17.89 -0.51
N ARG A 92 7.72 -17.32 -1.71
CA ARG A 92 7.92 -18.10 -2.92
C ARG A 92 9.27 -18.81 -2.90
N ASN A 93 9.40 -19.90 -3.65
CA ASN A 93 10.56 -20.78 -3.61
C ASN A 93 11.01 -21.18 -5.02
N GLY A 94 11.26 -20.20 -5.88
CA GLY A 94 11.64 -20.43 -7.29
C GLY A 94 10.47 -20.48 -8.28
N TYR A 95 9.23 -20.33 -7.80
CA TYR A 95 8.12 -20.00 -8.69
C TYR A 95 8.27 -18.54 -9.10
N SER A 96 8.55 -18.30 -10.38
CA SER A 96 8.57 -16.96 -10.94
C SER A 96 7.18 -16.35 -10.79
N VAL A 97 7.09 -15.26 -10.03
CA VAL A 97 5.91 -14.40 -9.98
C VAL A 97 6.17 -13.22 -10.88
N ALA A 98 5.17 -12.86 -11.68
CA ALA A 98 5.26 -11.73 -12.59
C ALA A 98 4.15 -10.73 -12.28
N PHE A 99 4.50 -9.45 -12.28
CA PHE A 99 3.55 -8.35 -12.15
C PHE A 99 3.61 -7.47 -13.39
N GLY A 100 2.45 -6.93 -13.77
CA GLY A 100 2.28 -6.12 -14.97
C GLY A 100 2.54 -4.64 -14.69
N ILE A 101 3.40 -4.02 -15.49
CA ILE A 101 3.56 -2.57 -15.54
C ILE A 101 2.76 -2.04 -16.72
N VAL A 102 1.80 -1.16 -16.44
CA VAL A 102 0.91 -0.53 -17.42
C VAL A 102 1.16 0.98 -17.50
N PRO A 103 0.78 1.65 -18.61
CA PRO A 103 1.02 3.09 -18.78
C PRO A 103 0.53 3.97 -17.63
N GLU A 104 -0.54 3.56 -16.95
CA GLU A 104 -1.16 4.29 -15.85
C GLU A 104 -0.36 4.21 -14.53
N THR A 105 0.51 3.20 -14.38
CA THR A 105 1.29 2.93 -13.17
C THR A 105 2.81 3.04 -13.38
N CYS A 106 3.24 3.63 -14.50
CA CYS A 106 4.65 3.92 -14.75
C CYS A 106 4.91 5.33 -15.30
N SER A 107 6.17 5.72 -15.25
CA SER A 107 6.70 6.94 -15.86
C SER A 107 8.02 6.65 -16.56
N GLU A 108 8.46 7.56 -17.44
CA GLU A 108 9.76 7.39 -18.12
C GLU A 108 10.93 7.38 -17.11
N ASP A 109 10.89 8.25 -16.10
CA ASP A 109 11.93 8.32 -15.08
C ASP A 109 11.90 7.10 -14.15
N GLY A 110 10.71 6.59 -13.83
CA GLY A 110 10.56 5.33 -13.09
C GLY A 110 11.08 4.12 -13.84
N LEU A 111 10.88 4.06 -15.17
CA LEU A 111 11.49 3.03 -16.01
C LEU A 111 13.03 3.12 -16.04
N LYS A 112 13.59 4.33 -16.07
CA LYS A 112 15.05 4.52 -15.97
C LYS A 112 15.57 3.96 -14.65
N GLU A 113 14.93 4.31 -13.53
CA GLU A 113 15.34 3.81 -12.21
C GLU A 113 15.20 2.28 -12.10
N LEU A 114 14.12 1.71 -12.64
CA LEU A 114 13.91 0.27 -12.70
C LEU A 114 15.03 -0.43 -13.50
N VAL A 115 15.39 0.09 -14.67
CA VAL A 115 16.47 -0.47 -15.50
C VAL A 115 17.83 -0.39 -14.78
N GLU A 116 18.11 0.71 -14.08
CA GLU A 116 19.35 0.83 -13.31
C GLU A 116 19.36 -0.08 -12.07
N GLU A 117 18.21 -0.24 -11.39
CA GLU A 117 18.08 -1.17 -10.28
C GLU A 117 18.28 -2.63 -10.75
N HIS A 118 17.73 -3.00 -11.91
CA HIS A 118 17.89 -4.33 -12.53
C HIS A 118 19.36 -4.69 -12.79
N LYS A 119 20.18 -3.72 -13.20
CA LYS A 119 21.63 -3.94 -13.37
C LYS A 119 22.33 -4.22 -12.04
N LYS A 120 21.84 -3.63 -10.95
CA LYS A 120 22.42 -3.77 -9.61
C LYS A 120 21.96 -5.07 -8.92
N TYR A 121 20.72 -5.46 -9.15
CA TYR A 121 20.09 -6.64 -8.58
C TYR A 121 19.44 -7.45 -9.70
N PRO A 122 19.95 -8.64 -10.05
CA PRO A 122 19.53 -9.35 -11.25
C PRO A 122 18.18 -10.07 -11.04
N TYR A 123 17.07 -9.33 -10.92
CA TYR A 123 15.76 -9.86 -11.31
C TYR A 123 15.74 -10.07 -12.82
N GLN A 124 14.76 -10.79 -13.39
CA GLN A 124 14.63 -10.91 -14.84
C GLN A 124 13.51 -9.99 -15.33
N ILE A 125 13.80 -9.14 -16.32
CA ILE A 125 12.76 -8.47 -17.12
C ILE A 125 12.76 -9.18 -18.47
N PRO A 126 11.82 -10.10 -18.75
CA PRO A 126 11.82 -10.88 -19.99
C PRO A 126 11.94 -10.03 -21.25
N SER A 127 11.35 -8.83 -21.24
CA SER A 127 11.41 -7.89 -22.37
C SER A 127 12.75 -7.19 -22.56
N LEU A 128 13.73 -7.37 -21.67
CA LEU A 128 15.04 -6.71 -21.75
C LEU A 128 16.22 -7.68 -21.98
N SER A 129 15.99 -9.00 -21.94
CA SER A 129 17.06 -10.01 -21.92
C SER A 129 18.03 -9.90 -23.10
N ASP A 130 17.55 -9.44 -24.26
CA ASP A 130 18.34 -9.36 -25.50
C ASP A 130 18.78 -7.92 -25.87
N ILE A 131 18.43 -6.91 -25.07
CA ILE A 131 18.63 -5.49 -25.41
C ILE A 131 19.86 -4.95 -24.67
N LYS A 132 20.82 -4.43 -25.45
CA LYS A 132 22.07 -3.88 -24.93
C LYS A 132 21.94 -2.38 -24.62
N GLY A 133 22.37 -1.95 -23.43
CA GLY A 133 22.46 -0.54 -23.03
C GLY A 133 21.15 0.05 -22.47
N SER A 134 21.24 0.89 -21.43
CA SER A 134 20.04 1.39 -20.73
C SER A 134 19.16 2.27 -21.59
N GLY A 135 19.73 3.09 -22.48
CA GLY A 135 18.94 3.94 -23.38
C GLY A 135 18.02 3.13 -24.28
N ASP A 136 18.55 2.05 -24.87
CA ASP A 136 17.80 1.17 -25.76
C ASP A 136 16.75 0.35 -24.99
N GLN A 137 17.09 -0.10 -23.78
CA GLN A 137 16.16 -0.80 -22.88
C GLN A 137 14.96 0.09 -22.50
N VAL A 138 15.21 1.33 -22.07
CA VAL A 138 14.14 2.28 -21.71
C VAL A 138 13.28 2.63 -22.93
N MET A 139 13.89 2.84 -24.10
CA MET A 139 13.15 3.09 -25.34
C MET A 139 12.24 1.90 -25.69
N HIS A 140 12.74 0.67 -25.53
CA HIS A 140 11.96 -0.54 -25.80
C HIS A 140 10.76 -0.68 -24.85
N LEU A 141 10.95 -0.50 -23.54
CA LEU A 141 9.84 -0.55 -22.57
C LEU A 141 8.79 0.52 -22.90
N ASN A 142 9.21 1.73 -23.25
CA ASN A 142 8.29 2.79 -23.69
C ASN A 142 7.52 2.42 -24.95
N GLN A 143 8.13 1.72 -25.90
CA GLN A 143 7.44 1.23 -27.10
C GLN A 143 6.39 0.17 -26.74
N LEU A 144 6.70 -0.76 -25.83
CA LEU A 144 5.74 -1.76 -25.34
C LEU A 144 4.53 -1.10 -24.68
N LEU A 145 4.76 -0.07 -23.87
CA LEU A 145 3.69 0.70 -23.23
C LEU A 145 2.78 1.42 -24.24
N ARG A 146 3.35 1.94 -25.33
CA ARG A 146 2.61 2.62 -26.40
C ARG A 146 1.93 1.67 -27.39
N GLY A 147 2.38 0.41 -27.45
CA GLY A 147 2.08 -0.51 -28.54
C GLY A 147 0.69 -1.12 -28.55
N VAL A 148 0.09 -1.45 -27.40
CA VAL A 148 -1.21 -2.19 -27.37
C VAL A 148 -2.02 -1.96 -26.07
N HIS A 149 -1.72 -0.96 -25.22
CA HIS A 149 -2.28 -0.84 -23.86
C HIS A 149 -2.05 -2.08 -22.95
N GLN A 150 -1.18 -3.02 -23.32
CA GLN A 150 -1.04 -4.29 -22.59
C GLN A 150 0.01 -4.26 -21.47
N GLY A 151 0.86 -3.23 -21.41
CA GLY A 151 1.95 -3.19 -20.44
C GLY A 151 3.04 -4.23 -20.73
N PHE A 152 3.92 -4.47 -19.75
CA PHE A 152 4.89 -5.56 -19.79
C PHE A 152 5.03 -6.19 -18.40
N TYR A 153 5.59 -7.40 -18.34
CA TYR A 153 5.75 -8.14 -17.08
C TYR A 153 7.20 -8.10 -16.58
N ILE A 154 7.36 -8.03 -15.27
CA ILE A 154 8.65 -8.18 -14.59
C ILE A 154 8.62 -9.46 -13.78
N ASN A 155 9.63 -10.32 -13.95
CA ASN A 155 9.80 -11.48 -13.09
C ASN A 155 10.51 -11.08 -11.81
N SER A 156 10.01 -11.58 -10.70
CA SER A 156 10.56 -11.38 -9.37
C SER A 156 12.01 -11.89 -9.21
N TYR A 157 12.79 -11.28 -8.31
CA TYR A 157 14.20 -11.66 -8.06
C TYR A 157 14.32 -12.89 -7.17
N ASP A 158 14.69 -14.06 -7.69
CA ASP A 158 14.81 -15.29 -6.90
C ASP A 158 16.19 -15.49 -6.23
N GLY A 159 17.15 -14.60 -6.45
CA GLY A 159 18.50 -14.74 -5.88
C GLY A 159 19.58 -14.95 -6.94
N LYS A 160 20.85 -14.98 -6.49
CA LYS A 160 21.96 -15.42 -7.34
C LYS A 160 22.01 -16.95 -7.33
N LEU A 161 21.61 -17.56 -8.44
CA LEU A 161 21.90 -18.95 -8.76
C LEU A 161 22.93 -19.00 -9.89
N THR A 162 23.60 -20.14 -10.04
CA THR A 162 24.38 -20.41 -11.26
C THR A 162 23.45 -20.74 -12.42
N ASP A 163 23.92 -20.57 -13.66
CA ASP A 163 23.14 -20.94 -14.85
C ASP A 163 22.75 -22.43 -14.80
N ASP A 164 23.67 -23.30 -14.36
CA ASP A 164 23.42 -24.73 -14.16
C ASP A 164 22.28 -24.99 -13.16
N GLU A 165 22.23 -24.26 -12.04
CA GLU A 165 21.17 -24.41 -11.03
C GLU A 165 19.82 -23.93 -11.56
N ILE A 166 19.80 -22.90 -12.41
CA ILE A 166 18.59 -22.40 -13.06
C ILE A 166 18.09 -23.41 -14.10
N GLU A 167 18.99 -23.96 -14.91
CA GLU A 167 18.67 -24.98 -15.91
C GLU A 167 18.14 -26.25 -15.24
N GLU A 168 18.83 -26.75 -14.21
CA GLU A 168 18.41 -27.93 -13.44
C GLU A 168 17.06 -27.70 -12.77
N PHE A 169 16.84 -26.54 -12.13
CA PHE A 169 15.55 -26.22 -11.55
C PHE A 169 14.44 -26.20 -12.61
N SER A 170 14.68 -25.55 -13.76
CA SER A 170 13.71 -25.45 -14.85
C SER A 170 13.34 -26.82 -15.42
N GLU A 171 14.32 -27.69 -15.59
CA GLU A 171 14.10 -29.06 -16.05
C GLU A 171 13.27 -29.87 -15.05
N LEU A 172 13.65 -29.88 -13.78
CA LEU A 172 12.94 -30.63 -12.73
C LEU A 172 11.52 -30.10 -12.52
N HIS A 173 11.35 -28.78 -12.57
CA HIS A 173 10.07 -28.11 -12.43
C HIS A 173 9.12 -28.48 -13.58
N SER A 174 9.57 -28.38 -14.83
CA SER A 174 8.77 -28.68 -16.02
C SER A 174 8.29 -30.14 -16.05
N LYS A 175 9.09 -31.06 -15.51
CA LYS A 175 8.78 -32.49 -15.41
C LYS A 175 7.99 -32.86 -14.15
N GLN A 176 7.71 -31.90 -13.26
CA GLN A 176 7.04 -32.12 -11.97
C GLN A 176 7.71 -33.20 -11.11
N ILE A 177 9.05 -33.26 -11.13
CA ILE A 177 9.81 -34.27 -10.39
C ILE A 177 10.24 -33.68 -9.05
N GLU A 178 9.69 -34.21 -7.97
CA GLU A 178 10.11 -33.88 -6.60
C GLU A 178 11.29 -34.76 -6.16
N THR A 179 12.51 -34.31 -6.44
CA THR A 179 13.75 -34.92 -5.92
C THR A 179 14.29 -34.15 -4.72
N THR A 180 15.24 -34.76 -3.99
CA THR A 180 16.02 -34.05 -2.95
C THR A 180 16.68 -32.80 -3.52
N CYS A 181 17.28 -32.88 -4.71
CA CYS A 181 17.90 -31.73 -5.38
C CYS A 181 16.89 -30.59 -5.64
N TYR A 182 15.69 -30.92 -6.14
CA TYR A 182 14.63 -29.93 -6.36
C TYR A 182 14.23 -29.21 -5.07
N MET A 183 14.13 -29.95 -3.95
CA MET A 183 13.80 -29.37 -2.65
C MET A 183 14.94 -28.49 -2.10
N GLU A 184 16.20 -28.90 -2.27
CA GLU A 184 17.38 -28.10 -1.90
C GLU A 184 17.45 -26.78 -2.68
N LEU A 185 17.13 -26.79 -3.98
CA LEU A 185 17.04 -25.58 -4.79
C LEU A 185 15.91 -24.64 -4.32
N LYS A 186 14.73 -25.19 -4.00
CA LYS A 186 13.61 -24.43 -3.40
C LYS A 186 14.01 -23.75 -2.09
N GLU A 187 14.71 -24.47 -1.21
CA GLU A 187 15.22 -23.91 0.05
C GLU A 187 16.27 -22.83 -0.19
N LYS A 188 17.16 -23.02 -1.18
CA LYS A 188 18.16 -22.02 -1.57
C LYS A 188 17.52 -20.73 -2.06
N PHE A 189 16.47 -20.81 -2.88
CA PHE A 189 15.67 -19.65 -3.31
C PHE A 189 15.08 -18.89 -2.11
N GLN A 190 14.42 -19.60 -1.19
CA GLN A 190 13.83 -18.95 0.00
C GLN A 190 14.90 -18.30 0.87
N LYS A 191 16.03 -18.98 1.08
CA LYS A 191 17.16 -18.42 1.84
C LYS A 191 17.70 -17.14 1.21
N ASN A 192 17.81 -17.09 -0.11
CA ASN A 192 18.21 -15.88 -0.83
C ASN A 192 17.22 -14.74 -0.62
N LEU A 193 15.92 -15.00 -0.72
CA LEU A 193 14.87 -14.01 -0.46
C LEU A 193 14.91 -13.49 0.98
N ILE A 194 15.04 -14.38 1.97
CA ILE A 194 15.14 -14.01 3.39
C ILE A 194 16.34 -13.07 3.60
N ASN A 195 17.50 -13.43 3.07
CA ASN A 195 18.71 -12.62 3.20
C ASN A 195 18.54 -11.26 2.54
N GLU A 196 17.90 -11.20 1.37
CA GLU A 196 17.67 -9.94 0.66
C GLU A 196 16.69 -9.03 1.40
N ILE A 197 15.59 -9.58 1.95
CA ILE A 197 14.65 -8.80 2.79
C ILE A 197 15.38 -8.24 4.02
N LYS A 198 16.14 -9.09 4.72
CA LYS A 198 16.92 -8.65 5.90
C LYS A 198 17.90 -7.53 5.54
N ARG A 199 18.64 -7.69 4.45
CA ARG A 199 19.56 -6.67 3.94
C ARG A 199 18.84 -5.37 3.58
N ILE A 200 17.65 -5.43 2.98
CA ILE A 200 16.84 -4.23 2.68
C ILE A 200 16.42 -3.53 3.98
N LEU A 201 15.91 -4.27 4.97
CA LEU A 201 15.50 -3.70 6.26
C LEU A 201 16.70 -3.09 7.02
N GLU A 202 17.85 -3.75 7.03
CA GLU A 202 19.08 -3.22 7.63
C GLU A 202 19.51 -1.89 6.98
N ASN A 203 19.50 -1.81 5.65
CA ASN A 203 19.84 -0.58 4.94
C ASN A 203 18.80 0.53 5.17
N LEU A 204 17.51 0.18 5.21
CA LEU A 204 16.44 1.12 5.54
C LEU A 204 16.70 1.80 6.89
N TYR A 205 16.92 1.04 7.96
CA TYR A 205 17.12 1.63 9.28
C TYR A 205 18.46 2.36 9.40
N THR A 206 19.52 1.84 8.77
CA THR A 206 20.82 2.55 8.71
C THR A 206 20.71 3.91 8.02
N GLU A 207 19.97 3.99 6.90
CA GLU A 207 19.73 5.25 6.20
C GLU A 207 18.77 6.16 6.99
N LEU A 208 17.76 5.62 7.68
CA LEU A 208 16.85 6.41 8.52
C LEU A 208 17.55 7.03 9.73
N GLU A 209 18.45 6.29 10.38
CA GLU A 209 19.24 6.78 11.51
C GLU A 209 20.27 7.84 11.13
N SER A 210 20.74 7.83 9.88
CA SER A 210 21.74 8.79 9.40
C SER A 210 21.16 10.04 8.75
N THR A 211 19.86 10.08 8.47
CA THR A 211 19.19 11.24 7.85
C THR A 211 18.64 12.23 8.89
N ASN A 212 18.79 13.52 8.60
CA ASN A 212 18.45 14.59 9.56
C ASN A 212 17.24 15.42 9.14
N SER A 213 16.81 15.33 7.88
CA SER A 213 15.63 16.05 7.39
C SER A 213 14.44 15.11 7.15
N ASP A 214 13.23 15.65 7.33
CA ASP A 214 11.99 14.93 7.07
C ASP A 214 11.87 14.52 5.58
N GLN A 215 12.37 15.36 4.68
CA GLN A 215 12.38 15.07 3.24
C GLN A 215 13.27 13.86 2.92
N GLU A 216 14.47 13.78 3.50
CA GLU A 216 15.37 12.64 3.31
C GLU A 216 14.77 11.36 3.90
N LYS A 217 14.20 11.43 5.11
CA LYS A 217 13.52 10.28 5.74
C LYS A 217 12.41 9.74 4.85
N LEU A 218 11.59 10.64 4.29
CA LEU A 218 10.51 10.25 3.39
C LEU A 218 11.05 9.59 2.12
N THR A 219 12.11 10.13 1.52
CA THR A 219 12.79 9.53 0.37
C THR A 219 13.34 8.13 0.70
N VAL A 220 13.96 7.96 1.87
CA VAL A 220 14.48 6.67 2.34
C VAL A 220 13.35 5.65 2.51
N ILE A 221 12.24 6.02 3.16
CA ILE A 221 11.07 5.15 3.31
C ILE A 221 10.57 4.69 1.94
N VAL A 222 10.28 5.64 1.04
CA VAL A 222 9.73 5.35 -0.29
C VAL A 222 10.66 4.45 -1.11
N LYS A 223 11.96 4.72 -1.09
CA LYS A 223 13.00 3.94 -1.78
C LYS A 223 12.98 2.48 -1.37
N TRP A 224 12.95 2.20 -0.08
CA TRP A 224 13.02 0.82 0.40
C TRP A 224 11.68 0.09 0.34
N ILE A 225 10.55 0.80 0.46
CA ILE A 225 9.23 0.22 0.16
C ILE A 225 9.14 -0.20 -1.31
N GLN A 226 9.54 0.66 -2.25
CA GLN A 226 9.60 0.30 -3.67
C GLN A 226 10.48 -0.93 -3.91
N ARG A 227 11.65 -0.99 -3.26
CA ARG A 227 12.55 -2.14 -3.40
C ARG A 227 11.90 -3.45 -2.92
N LEU A 228 11.16 -3.41 -1.81
CA LEU A 228 10.44 -4.59 -1.30
C LEU A 228 9.29 -5.00 -2.21
N GLU A 229 8.53 -4.03 -2.76
CA GLU A 229 7.45 -4.32 -3.71
C GLU A 229 7.99 -5.00 -4.98
N ARG A 230 9.06 -4.45 -5.57
CA ARG A 230 9.72 -5.00 -6.76
C ARG A 230 10.42 -6.34 -6.50
N LEU A 231 10.86 -6.60 -5.28
CA LEU A 231 11.40 -7.91 -4.87
C LEU A 231 10.33 -9.00 -4.97
N HIS A 232 9.07 -8.62 -4.70
CA HIS A 232 7.87 -9.45 -4.80
C HIS A 232 8.02 -10.83 -4.12
N PRO A 233 8.41 -10.90 -2.84
CA PRO A 233 8.79 -12.14 -2.15
C PRO A 233 7.65 -13.14 -1.92
N PHE A 234 6.39 -12.69 -1.99
CA PHE A 234 5.22 -13.54 -1.83
C PHE A 234 4.57 -13.83 -3.19
N GLN A 235 3.79 -14.91 -3.27
CA GLN A 235 3.04 -15.22 -4.49
C GLN A 235 1.93 -14.20 -4.78
N ASP A 236 1.40 -13.57 -3.73
CA ASP A 236 0.35 -12.56 -3.80
C ASP A 236 0.45 -11.63 -2.57
N CYS A 237 -0.39 -10.60 -2.49
CA CYS A 237 -0.50 -9.64 -1.38
C CYS A 237 0.73 -8.75 -1.11
N ASN A 238 1.75 -8.73 -1.98
CA ASN A 238 2.94 -7.89 -1.81
C ASN A 238 2.57 -6.40 -1.62
N CYS A 239 1.76 -5.84 -2.52
CA CYS A 239 1.31 -4.45 -2.45
C CYS A 239 0.57 -4.11 -1.14
N ARG A 240 -0.23 -5.04 -0.59
CA ARG A 240 -0.88 -4.85 0.73
C ARG A 240 0.14 -4.80 1.86
N VAL A 241 1.11 -5.72 1.83
CA VAL A 241 2.17 -5.81 2.84
C VAL A 241 3.04 -4.57 2.80
N PHE A 242 3.57 -4.20 1.64
CA PHE A 242 4.60 -3.17 1.52
C PHE A 242 4.02 -1.77 1.33
N CYS A 243 3.16 -1.58 0.33
CA CYS A 243 2.68 -0.27 -0.06
C CYS A 243 1.51 0.24 0.81
N MET A 244 0.70 -0.65 1.38
CA MET A 244 -0.42 -0.23 2.25
C MET A 244 -0.06 -0.26 3.74
N VAL A 245 0.52 -1.37 4.26
CA VAL A 245 0.76 -1.53 5.69
C VAL A 245 2.15 -1.05 6.12
N LEU A 246 3.22 -1.58 5.52
CA LEU A 246 4.58 -1.26 5.95
C LEU A 246 4.94 0.20 5.69
N LEU A 247 4.56 0.75 4.53
CA LEU A 247 4.72 2.18 4.23
C LEU A 247 4.13 3.05 5.35
N ASN A 248 2.85 2.83 5.67
CA ASN A 248 2.17 3.61 6.71
C ASN A 248 2.74 3.36 8.11
N THR A 249 3.23 2.15 8.38
CA THR A 249 3.94 1.83 9.62
C THR A 249 5.19 2.69 9.78
N LEU A 250 6.07 2.72 8.77
CA LEU A 250 7.31 3.49 8.79
C LEU A 250 7.05 5.00 8.82
N LEU A 251 6.05 5.47 8.07
CA LEU A 251 5.61 6.86 8.10
C LEU A 251 5.21 7.28 9.52
N MET A 252 4.36 6.50 10.19
CA MET A 252 3.92 6.78 11.55
C MET A 252 5.06 6.70 12.57
N GLN A 253 6.00 5.75 12.42
CA GLN A 253 7.21 5.67 13.26
C GLN A 253 8.09 6.92 13.15
N CYS A 254 8.18 7.50 11.95
CA CYS A 254 8.91 8.75 11.71
C CYS A 254 8.09 10.02 12.01
N GLY A 255 6.86 9.89 12.52
CA GLY A 255 6.00 11.01 12.90
C GLY A 255 5.16 11.60 11.78
N PHE A 256 5.23 11.07 10.56
CA PHE A 256 4.40 11.49 9.44
C PHE A 256 2.95 11.00 9.61
N PRO A 257 1.96 11.68 8.99
CA PRO A 257 0.64 11.11 8.78
C PRO A 257 0.72 9.80 7.99
N PRO A 258 -0.20 8.82 8.21
CA PRO A 258 -0.39 7.77 7.23
C PRO A 258 -0.87 8.40 5.90
N THR A 259 -0.50 7.79 4.79
CA THR A 259 -0.81 8.25 3.44
C THR A 259 -2.00 7.48 2.86
N LEU A 260 -2.94 8.21 2.25
CA LEU A 260 -3.98 7.66 1.37
C LEU A 260 -3.51 7.78 -0.08
N ILE A 261 -2.76 6.79 -0.54
CA ILE A 261 -2.22 6.78 -1.90
C ILE A 261 -3.30 6.46 -2.94
N ASP A 262 -3.28 7.19 -4.07
CA ASP A 262 -4.26 7.06 -5.14
C ASP A 262 -4.24 5.69 -5.80
N ASN A 263 -3.05 5.19 -6.15
CA ASN A 263 -2.82 3.86 -6.67
C ASN A 263 -1.47 3.33 -6.15
N PRO A 264 -1.46 2.37 -5.21
CA PRO A 264 -0.23 1.82 -4.65
C PRO A 264 0.57 0.98 -5.65
N ASN A 265 -0.03 0.52 -6.76
CA ASN A 265 0.70 -0.20 -7.83
C ASN A 265 1.64 0.72 -8.63
N LYS A 266 1.66 2.03 -8.34
CA LYS A 266 2.69 2.95 -8.86
C LYS A 266 4.09 2.64 -8.32
N PHE A 267 4.19 1.96 -7.18
CA PHE A 267 5.49 1.60 -6.58
C PHE A 267 6.34 0.72 -7.51
N ASP A 268 5.72 0.02 -8.48
CA ASP A 268 6.45 -0.77 -9.48
C ASP A 268 7.16 0.10 -10.52
N GLY A 269 6.48 1.12 -11.04
CA GLY A 269 6.87 1.80 -12.27
C GLY A 269 7.16 3.29 -12.17
N TYR A 270 6.96 3.92 -11.01
CA TYR A 270 7.28 5.34 -10.78
C TYR A 270 8.68 5.50 -10.22
N SER A 271 9.29 6.66 -10.43
CA SER A 271 10.55 7.04 -9.81
C SER A 271 10.37 7.33 -8.32
N ILE A 272 11.46 7.28 -7.54
CA ILE A 272 11.45 7.65 -6.12
C ILE A 272 10.91 9.06 -5.91
N LYS A 273 11.32 10.01 -6.76
CA LYS A 273 10.86 11.41 -6.65
C LYS A 273 9.35 11.53 -6.86
N GLU A 274 8.80 10.82 -7.85
CA GLU A 274 7.37 10.83 -8.12
C GLU A 274 6.59 10.13 -7.01
N LEU A 275 7.10 9.03 -6.47
CA LEU A 275 6.48 8.32 -5.35
C LEU A 275 6.50 9.14 -4.06
N VAL A 276 7.58 9.86 -3.77
CA VAL A 276 7.62 10.82 -2.65
C VAL A 276 6.52 11.86 -2.81
N SER A 277 6.34 12.40 -4.02
CA SER A 277 5.28 13.36 -4.31
C SER A 277 3.89 12.73 -4.15
N ALA A 278 3.70 11.48 -4.59
CA ALA A 278 2.46 10.74 -4.43
C ALA A 278 2.11 10.49 -2.96
N VAL A 279 3.09 10.13 -2.14
CA VAL A 279 2.91 9.93 -0.70
C VAL A 279 2.56 11.25 0.00
N GLN A 280 3.18 12.36 -0.39
CA GLN A 280 2.86 13.70 0.14
C GLN A 280 1.44 14.12 -0.20
N MET A 281 1.00 13.92 -1.46
CA MET A 281 -0.40 14.14 -1.84
C MET A 281 -1.35 13.27 -1.00
N GLY A 282 -0.97 12.02 -0.73
CA GLY A 282 -1.76 11.16 0.16
C GLY A 282 -1.80 11.64 1.63
N PHE A 283 -0.82 12.41 2.12
CA PHE A 283 -0.93 13.07 3.43
C PHE A 283 -2.00 14.16 3.43
N GLU A 284 -2.10 14.93 2.35
CA GLU A 284 -3.14 15.96 2.20
C GLU A 284 -4.53 15.33 2.22
N GLN A 285 -4.68 14.17 1.57
CA GLN A 285 -5.92 13.39 1.56
C GLN A 285 -6.28 12.86 2.95
N THR A 286 -5.29 12.38 3.72
CA THR A 286 -5.49 12.01 5.13
C THR A 286 -5.93 13.21 5.96
N ASN A 287 -5.32 14.37 5.77
CA ASN A 287 -5.71 15.59 6.49
C ASN A 287 -7.15 16.01 6.13
N PHE A 288 -7.54 15.89 4.87
CA PHE A 288 -8.91 16.14 4.44
C PHE A 288 -9.91 15.19 5.12
N LEU A 289 -9.60 13.89 5.17
CA LEU A 289 -10.41 12.90 5.88
C LEU A 289 -10.57 13.25 7.38
N ILE A 290 -9.51 13.72 8.03
CA ILE A 290 -9.59 14.10 9.45
C ILE A 290 -10.45 15.34 9.66
N LYS A 291 -10.30 16.37 8.83
CA LYS A 291 -11.17 17.56 8.86
C LYS A 291 -12.64 17.17 8.67
N TYR A 292 -12.91 16.24 7.75
CA TYR A 292 -14.24 15.70 7.52
C TYR A 292 -14.81 15.02 8.77
N VAL A 293 -14.09 14.08 9.37
CA VAL A 293 -14.54 13.34 10.56
C VAL A 293 -14.79 14.27 11.75
N LEU A 294 -13.94 15.27 11.94
CA LEU A 294 -14.12 16.26 13.00
C LEU A 294 -15.36 17.14 12.78
N LYS A 295 -15.67 17.49 11.52
CA LYS A 295 -16.88 18.24 11.17
C LYS A 295 -18.15 17.41 11.34
N GLU A 296 -18.14 16.13 10.95
CA GLU A 296 -19.26 15.19 11.18
C GLU A 296 -19.53 15.03 12.68
N LYS A 297 -18.47 14.97 13.50
CA LYS A 297 -18.59 14.92 14.97
C LYS A 297 -19.20 16.20 15.56
N SER A 298 -18.82 17.38 15.09
CA SER A 298 -19.32 18.65 15.64
C SER A 298 -20.74 18.98 15.18
N ASN A 299 -21.18 18.44 14.04
CA ASN A 299 -22.54 18.58 13.53
C ASN A 299 -23.08 17.26 12.95
N PRO A 300 -23.77 16.43 13.75
CA PRO A 300 -24.32 15.15 13.31
C PRO A 300 -25.40 15.26 12.22
N THR A 301 -25.97 16.46 12.01
CA THR A 301 -26.93 16.76 10.92
C THR A 301 -26.24 17.23 9.65
N PHE A 302 -24.91 17.21 9.60
CA PHE A 302 -24.14 17.58 8.42
C PHE A 302 -24.35 16.55 7.30
N PHE A 303 -25.38 16.81 6.49
CA PHE A 303 -25.59 16.13 5.22
C PHE A 303 -24.56 16.65 4.21
N THR A 304 -23.72 15.76 3.71
CA THR A 304 -22.75 16.13 2.68
C THR A 304 -23.42 16.09 1.29
N PRO A 305 -22.95 16.88 0.31
CA PRO A 305 -23.44 16.81 -1.08
C PRO A 305 -23.29 15.43 -1.74
N PHE A 306 -22.50 14.54 -1.12
CA PHE A 306 -22.16 13.19 -1.59
C PHE A 306 -23.23 12.14 -1.27
N GLN A 307 -24.31 12.52 -0.57
CA GLN A 307 -25.49 11.69 -0.34
C GLN A 307 -26.63 11.97 -1.34
N ARG A 308 -26.36 12.54 -2.53
CA ARG A 308 -27.43 12.70 -3.53
C ARG A 308 -28.01 11.32 -3.87
N PRO A 309 -29.32 11.09 -3.67
CA PRO A 309 -29.96 9.90 -4.18
C PRO A 309 -29.78 9.88 -5.71
N PRO A 310 -29.79 8.70 -6.35
CA PRO A 310 -29.80 8.64 -7.81
C PRO A 310 -30.93 9.53 -8.31
N LYS A 311 -30.67 10.31 -9.36
CA LYS A 311 -31.71 11.11 -10.04
C LYS A 311 -32.83 10.15 -10.45
N GLU A 312 -33.87 10.05 -9.62
CA GLU A 312 -35.15 9.57 -10.09
C GLU A 312 -35.67 10.65 -11.03
N SER A 313 -35.92 10.22 -12.26
CA SER A 313 -36.50 11.04 -13.31
C SER A 313 -37.80 11.68 -12.84
N SER A 314 -37.83 13.00 -12.63
CA SER A 314 -38.72 13.94 -13.33
C SER A 314 -38.89 15.29 -12.60
N SER A 315 -38.63 16.36 -13.37
CA SER A 315 -39.21 17.72 -13.31
C SER A 315 -39.17 18.56 -12.01
N GLY A 316 -38.12 19.41 -11.92
CA GLY A 316 -38.18 20.80 -11.42
C GLY A 316 -37.28 21.16 -10.22
N PRO A 317 -36.94 22.45 -9.99
CA PRO A 317 -36.41 23.48 -10.89
C PRO A 317 -34.86 23.42 -10.99
N CYS A 318 -34.31 24.23 -11.90
CA CYS A 318 -32.90 24.23 -12.32
C CYS A 318 -31.91 24.59 -11.20
N ILE A 319 -30.76 23.94 -11.23
CA ILE A 319 -29.59 24.20 -10.39
C ILE A 319 -28.91 25.46 -10.95
N ASP A 320 -29.22 26.63 -10.42
CA ASP A 320 -28.38 27.84 -10.57
C ASP A 320 -28.44 28.78 -9.34
N ASP A 321 -29.31 28.56 -8.34
CA ASP A 321 -29.57 29.53 -7.26
C ASP A 321 -28.89 29.25 -5.89
N LEU A 322 -27.78 28.50 -5.83
CA LEU A 322 -27.05 28.28 -4.55
C LEU A 322 -25.51 28.31 -4.69
N MET A 323 -24.96 29.22 -5.49
CA MET A 323 -23.50 29.34 -5.71
C MET A 323 -22.86 30.61 -5.12
N ASP A 324 -23.23 31.01 -3.91
CA ASP A 324 -22.64 32.18 -3.23
C ASP A 324 -21.90 31.87 -1.90
N ASP A 325 -21.53 30.61 -1.63
CA ASP A 325 -20.59 30.30 -0.53
C ASP A 325 -19.18 30.07 -1.10
N GLU A 326 -18.34 31.11 -1.06
CA GLU A 326 -16.92 31.13 -1.46
C GLU A 326 -15.99 30.19 -0.64
N ASP A 327 -16.53 29.41 0.30
CA ASP A 327 -15.78 28.42 1.12
C ASP A 327 -15.80 26.97 0.55
N TYR A 328 -16.37 26.77 -0.64
CA TYR A 328 -16.40 25.46 -1.29
C TYR A 328 -15.04 25.09 -1.91
N LEU A 329 -14.21 24.39 -1.14
CA LEU A 329 -13.01 23.69 -1.61
C LEU A 329 -13.30 22.83 -2.85
N PRO A 330 -12.38 22.77 -3.83
CA PRO A 330 -12.68 22.32 -5.18
C PRO A 330 -13.09 20.84 -5.26
N LEU A 331 -13.94 20.57 -6.26
CA LEU A 331 -14.50 19.32 -6.78
C LEU A 331 -13.50 18.16 -7.11
N ASN A 332 -12.44 17.96 -6.33
CA ASN A 332 -11.45 16.88 -6.52
C ASN A 332 -11.45 15.83 -5.40
N ASN A 333 -12.57 15.61 -4.70
CA ASN A 333 -12.64 14.56 -3.70
C ASN A 333 -12.72 13.19 -4.38
N HIS A 334 -11.64 12.41 -4.28
CA HIS A 334 -11.51 11.07 -4.87
C HIS A 334 -12.35 9.99 -4.16
N TRP A 335 -13.13 10.36 -3.15
CA TRP A 335 -13.90 9.42 -2.35
C TRP A 335 -15.29 9.91 -1.98
N CYS A 336 -16.25 9.00 -1.91
CA CYS A 336 -17.62 9.28 -1.46
C CYS A 336 -17.82 8.90 0.02
N ASP A 337 -18.87 9.44 0.63
CA ASP A 337 -19.28 9.00 1.96
C ASP A 337 -19.80 7.55 1.94
N ILE A 338 -19.69 6.88 3.07
CA ILE A 338 -20.09 5.49 3.22
C ILE A 338 -21.59 5.42 3.48
N HIS A 339 -22.29 4.62 2.68
CA HIS A 339 -23.70 4.37 2.89
C HIS A 339 -23.94 3.82 4.32
N PRO A 340 -24.93 4.32 5.09
CA PRO A 340 -25.14 3.95 6.49
C PRO A 340 -25.17 2.43 6.74
N ILE A 341 -25.81 1.66 5.84
CA ILE A 341 -25.88 0.19 5.90
C ILE A 341 -24.49 -0.49 5.94
N GLN A 342 -23.45 0.12 5.34
CA GLN A 342 -22.09 -0.43 5.32
C GLN A 342 -21.25 0.00 6.53
N ARG A 343 -21.69 1.01 7.31
CA ARG A 343 -20.90 1.53 8.44
C ARG A 343 -20.68 0.47 9.53
N ASP A 344 -21.69 -0.34 9.82
CA ASP A 344 -21.59 -1.41 10.82
C ASP A 344 -20.62 -2.51 10.37
N GLU A 345 -20.71 -2.93 9.11
CA GLU A 345 -19.81 -3.92 8.52
C GLU A 345 -18.35 -3.44 8.53
N LEU A 346 -18.10 -2.21 8.10
CA LEU A 346 -16.74 -1.64 8.10
C LEU A 346 -16.20 -1.39 9.50
N THR A 347 -17.06 -1.01 10.45
CA THR A 347 -16.69 -0.95 11.86
C THR A 347 -16.28 -2.35 12.35
N ASN A 348 -17.04 -3.38 11.96
CA ASN A 348 -16.70 -4.77 12.30
C ASN A 348 -15.37 -5.23 11.70
N PHE A 349 -15.04 -4.83 10.48
CA PHE A 349 -13.73 -5.08 9.89
C PHE A 349 -12.60 -4.43 10.71
N ALA A 350 -12.84 -3.21 11.23
CA ALA A 350 -11.86 -2.47 12.03
C ALA A 350 -11.77 -2.91 13.51
N ASN A 351 -12.65 -3.78 14.00
CA ASN A 351 -12.78 -4.11 15.42
C ASN A 351 -11.46 -4.49 16.10
N LYS A 352 -10.64 -5.35 15.47
CA LYS A 352 -9.35 -5.78 16.05
C LYS A 352 -8.39 -4.60 16.22
N LEU A 353 -8.31 -3.72 15.22
CA LEU A 353 -7.48 -2.51 15.26
C LEU A 353 -7.98 -1.54 16.34
N VAL A 354 -9.29 -1.31 16.40
CA VAL A 354 -9.91 -0.45 17.40
C VAL A 354 -9.59 -0.94 18.82
N LEU A 355 -9.71 -2.24 19.08
CA LEU A 355 -9.40 -2.82 20.40
C LEU A 355 -7.94 -2.61 20.81
N VAL A 356 -6.99 -2.78 19.88
CA VAL A 356 -5.56 -2.54 20.13
C VAL A 356 -5.26 -1.06 20.39
N LEU A 357 -5.92 -0.15 19.67
CA LEU A 357 -5.76 1.29 19.91
C LEU A 357 -6.39 1.74 21.22
N GLN A 358 -7.53 1.16 21.59
CA GLN A 358 -8.23 1.47 22.84
C GLN A 358 -7.46 1.00 24.09
N SER A 359 -6.79 -0.15 24.02
CA SER A 359 -5.96 -0.62 25.14
C SER A 359 -4.79 0.35 25.38
N ASP A 360 -4.15 0.83 24.31
CA ASP A 360 -3.10 1.84 24.40
C ASP A 360 -3.60 3.21 24.90
N ILE A 361 -4.79 3.65 24.50
CA ILE A 361 -5.42 4.89 25.00
C ILE A 361 -5.67 4.79 26.52
N LYS A 362 -6.21 3.66 27.00
CA LYS A 362 -6.50 3.45 28.43
C LYS A 362 -5.22 3.37 29.27
N ASN A 363 -4.15 2.82 28.72
CA ASN A 363 -2.87 2.75 29.42
C ASN A 363 -2.14 4.10 29.50
N ASN A 364 -2.56 5.10 28.71
CA ASN A 364 -1.93 6.41 28.59
C ASN A 364 -2.90 7.57 28.89
N GLU A 365 -3.77 7.44 29.90
CA GLU A 365 -4.80 8.45 30.26
C GLU A 365 -4.26 9.87 30.49
N GLU A 366 -2.95 10.05 30.72
CA GLU A 366 -2.30 11.36 30.81
C GLU A 366 -2.12 12.09 29.45
N ASN A 367 -2.29 11.41 28.31
CA ASN A 367 -2.09 11.95 26.96
C ASN A 367 -3.39 12.07 26.13
N ARG A 368 -4.56 12.19 26.79
CA ARG A 368 -5.81 12.49 26.07
C ARG A 368 -5.66 13.83 25.34
N LEU A 369 -5.75 13.77 24.01
CA LEU A 369 -5.79 14.96 23.16
C LEU A 369 -6.98 15.83 23.60
N ASP A 370 -6.70 16.97 24.21
CA ASP A 370 -7.72 17.99 24.44
C ASP A 370 -8.13 18.53 23.06
N VAL A 371 -9.36 18.24 22.66
CA VAL A 371 -9.94 18.61 21.36
C VAL A 371 -9.82 20.12 21.11
N LYS A 372 -9.68 20.93 22.18
CA LYS A 372 -9.44 22.38 22.10
C LYS A 372 -8.11 22.77 21.45
N GLN A 373 -7.09 21.89 21.42
CA GLN A 373 -5.82 22.20 20.73
C GLN A 373 -5.90 22.01 19.20
N ILE A 374 -6.98 21.42 18.69
CA ILE A 374 -7.15 21.17 17.25
C ILE A 374 -7.73 22.40 16.52
N GLU A 375 -8.33 23.36 17.24
CA GLU A 375 -8.93 24.58 16.68
C GLU A 375 -7.92 25.67 16.24
N ILE A 376 -6.60 25.43 16.34
CA ILE A 376 -5.57 26.45 16.05
C ILE A 376 -5.11 26.48 14.57
N TYR A 377 -5.72 25.70 13.68
CA TYR A 377 -5.45 25.78 12.24
C TYR A 377 -6.69 26.22 11.46
N GLN A 378 -7.08 27.49 11.68
CA GLN A 378 -7.88 28.29 10.75
C GLN A 378 -6.96 29.27 10.02
#